data_AF-A0A381XAI1-F1
#
_entry.id   AF-A0A381XAI1-F1
#
_cell.length_a   1.000
_cell.length_b   1.000
_cell.length_c   1.000
_cell.angle_alpha   90.00
_cell.angle_beta   90.00
_cell.angle_gamma   90.00
#
_symmetry.space_group_name_H-M   'P 1'
#
loop_
_entity.id
_entity.type
_entity.pdbx_description
1 polymer ?
#
loop_
_entity_poly.entity_id
_entity_poly.type
_entity_poly.pdbx_seq_one_letter_code
_entity_poly.pdbx_strand_id
1 'polypeptide(L)' 'MDVIENEVILSVKDKSAHSVIFKDNNQVSIFTDFVQSVLEKKQKIKDIIIMENTLKIIKE' A
#
# COMPACT_ATOMS: atom_id res chain seq x y z
N MET A 1 -1.81 5.86 8.84
CA MET A 1 -0.79 5.77 7.78
C MET A 1 -0.35 7.18 7.54
N ASP A 2 0.95 7.41 7.51
CA ASP A 2 1.54 8.72 7.25
C ASP A 2 2.43 8.64 6.01
N VAL A 3 2.60 9.77 5.34
CA VAL A 3 3.42 9.89 4.12
C VAL A 3 4.49 10.94 4.35
N ILE A 4 5.74 10.57 4.10
CA ILE A 4 6.89 11.46 4.16
C ILE A 4 7.65 11.27 2.84
N GLU A 5 7.59 12.27 1.95
CA GLU A 5 8.18 12.19 0.60
C GLU A 5 7.72 10.94 -0.18
N ASN A 6 8.64 10.04 -0.53
CA ASN A 6 8.39 8.78 -1.22
C ASN A 6 8.24 7.58 -0.26
N GLU A 7 8.12 7.82 1.06
CA GLU A 7 7.98 6.80 2.09
C GLU A 7 6.56 6.81 2.69
N VAL A 8 6.01 5.60 2.87
CA VAL A 8 4.72 5.38 3.55
C VAL A 8 4.94 4.63 4.83
N ILE A 9 4.48 5.19 5.95
CA ILE A 9 4.56 4.60 7.29
C ILE A 9 3.21 3.98 7.66
N LEU A 10 3.24 2.70 8.02
CA LEU A 10 2.09 1.86 8.30
C LEU A 10 2.20 1.27 9.71
N SER A 11 1.13 1.39 10.49
CA SER A 11 0.96 0.57 11.69
C SER A 11 0.09 -0.64 11.34
N VAL A 12 0.52 -1.82 11.76
CA VAL A 12 -0.20 -3.07 11.50
C VAL A 12 -0.73 -3.67 12.80
N LYS A 13 -1.51 -4.75 12.70
CA LYS A 13 -2.34 -5.27 13.81
C LYS A 13 -1.55 -5.62 15.08
N ASP A 14 -0.27 -5.99 14.93
CA ASP A 14 0.62 -6.31 16.05
C ASP A 14 1.20 -5.05 16.75
N LYS A 15 0.76 -3.85 16.35
CA LYS A 15 1.21 -2.53 16.82
C LYS A 15 2.65 -2.17 16.44
N SER A 16 3.29 -2.97 15.59
CA SER A 16 4.55 -2.58 14.98
C SER A 16 4.34 -1.46 13.96
N ALA A 17 5.40 -0.69 13.73
CA ALA A 17 5.48 0.30 12.67
C ALA A 17 6.41 -0.23 11.58
N HIS A 18 5.93 -0.21 10.35
CA HIS A 18 6.68 -0.56 9.16
C HIS A 18 6.65 0.59 8.19
N SER A 19 7.66 0.67 7.32
CA SER A 19 7.64 1.61 6.22
C SER A 19 7.96 0.95 4.89
N VAL A 20 7.44 1.57 3.83
CA VAL A 20 7.67 1.17 2.45
C VAL A 20 8.18 2.39 1.69
N ILE A 21 9.37 2.26 1.11
CA ILE A 21 9.98 3.29 0.26
C ILE A 21 9.62 2.99 -1.19
N PHE A 22 9.02 3.97 -1.86
CA PHE A 22 8.62 3.89 -3.25
C PHE A 22 9.63 4.55 -4.18
N LYS A 23 9.55 4.21 -5.46
CA LYS A 23 10.43 4.79 -6.49
C LYS A 23 10.28 6.32 -6.59
N ASP A 24 9.06 6.82 -6.43
CA ASP A 24 8.71 8.24 -6.55
C ASP A 24 7.36 8.53 -5.86
N ASN A 25 7.05 9.83 -5.72
CA ASN A 25 5.83 10.29 -5.05
C ASN A 25 4.56 9.93 -5.81
N ASN A 26 4.63 9.68 -7.13
CA ASN A 26 3.47 9.25 -7.90
C ASN A 26 3.06 7.83 -7.51
N GLN A 27 4.04 6.94 -7.31
CA GLN A 27 3.78 5.59 -6.79
C GLN A 27 3.21 5.61 -5.37
N VAL A 28 3.66 6.55 -4.52
CA VAL A 28 3.04 6.77 -3.21
C VAL A 28 1.56 7.10 -3.36
N SER A 29 1.21 8.10 -4.17
CA SER A 29 -0.18 8.51 -4.39
C SER A 29 -1.06 7.34 -4.85
N ILE A 30 -0.58 6.56 -5.83
CA ILE A 30 -1.31 5.39 -6.35
C ILE A 30 -1.54 4.36 -5.23
N PHE A 31 -0.52 4.08 -4.42
CA PHE A 31 -0.61 3.12 -3.33
C PHE A 31 -1.55 3.61 -2.22
N THR A 32 -1.42 4.85 -1.78
CA THR A 32 -2.25 5.39 -0.69
C THR A 32 -3.71 5.50 -1.09
N ASP A 33 -4.00 5.94 -2.32
CA ASP A 33 -5.36 5.99 -2.85
C ASP A 33 -5.99 4.60 -2.91
N PHE A 34 -5.21 3.61 -3.33
CA PHE A 34 -5.65 2.23 -3.34
C PHE A 34 -5.97 1.72 -1.93
N VAL A 35 -5.06 1.88 -0.96
CA VAL A 35 -5.29 1.47 0.44
C VAL A 35 -6.54 2.15 1.01
N GLN A 36 -6.68 3.47 0.81
CA GLN A 36 -7.85 4.24 1.24
C GLN A 36 -9.14 3.65 0.63
N SER A 37 -9.14 3.36 -0.67
CA SER A 37 -10.31 2.80 -1.36
C SER A 37 -10.72 1.42 -0.83
N VAL A 38 -9.76 0.60 -0.41
CA VAL A 38 -10.02 -0.71 0.20
C VAL A 38 -10.57 -0.56 1.61
N LEU A 39 -10.01 0.34 2.42
CA LEU A 39 -10.50 0.63 3.77
C LEU A 39 -11.92 1.21 3.76
N GLU A 40 -12.22 2.07 2.79
CA GLU A 40 -13.54 2.64 2.55
C GLU A 40 -14.51 1.66 1.87
N LYS A 41 -14.05 0.43 1.57
CA LYS A 41 -14.83 -0.63 0.90
C LYS A 41 -15.34 -0.23 -0.50
N LYS A 42 -14.72 0.77 -1.13
CA LYS A 42 -15.00 1.19 -2.52
C LYS A 42 -14.38 0.24 -3.53
N GLN A 43 -13.23 -0.35 -3.20
CA GLN A 43 -12.59 -1.40 -3.99
C GLN A 43 -12.28 -2.59 -3.09
N LYS A 44 -12.13 -3.77 -3.70
CA LYS A 44 -11.69 -4.98 -2.99
C LYS A 44 -10.41 -5.51 -3.60
N ILE A 45 -9.60 -6.10 -2.74
CA ILE A 45 -8.45 -6.89 -3.18
C ILE A 45 -9.00 -8.21 -3.73
N LYS A 46 -8.82 -8.41 -5.03
CA LYS A 46 -9.22 -9.64 -5.72
C LYS A 46 -8.16 -10.72 -5.56
N ASP A 47 -6.89 -10.34 -5.69
CA ASP A 47 -5.78 -11.28 -5.62
C ASP A 47 -4.47 -10.57 -5.25
N ILE A 48 -3.51 -11.35 -4.73
CA ILE A 48 -2.16 -10.89 -4.39
C ILE A 48 -1.17 -11.94 -4.89
N ILE A 49 -0.29 -11.54 -5.81
CA ILE A 49 0.73 -12.39 -6.38
C ILE A 49 2.10 -11.89 -5.91
N ILE A 50 2.87 -12.78 -5.28
CA ILE A 50 4.25 -12.52 -4.88
C ILE A 50 5.17 -13.23 -5.87
N MET A 51 6.02 -12.47 -6.56
CA MET A 51 7.00 -12.97 -7.53
C MET A 51 8.39 -12.50 -7.13
N GLU A 52 9.19 -13.39 -6.56
CA GLU A 52 10.50 -13.07 -5.98
C GLU A 52 10.40 -11.89 -5.00
N ASN A 53 10.88 -10.71 -5.40
CA ASN A 53 10.88 -9.49 -4.59
C ASN A 53 9.79 -8.49 -5.03
N THR A 54 8.86 -8.92 -5.88
CA THR A 54 7.78 -8.09 -6.41
C THR A 54 6.43 -8.52 -5.85
N LEU A 55 5.67 -7.55 -5.34
CA LEU A 55 4.29 -7.73 -4.91
C LEU A 55 3.35 -7.11 -5.96
N LYS A 56 2.46 -7.93 -6.53
CA LYS A 56 1.40 -7.48 -7.44
C LYS A 56 0.04 -7.63 -6.76
N ILE A 57 -0.69 -6.53 -6.65
CA ILE A 57 -2.03 -6.50 -6.07
C ILE A 57 -3.04 -6.34 -7.20
N ILE A 58 -4.00 -7.25 -7.30
CA ILE A 58 -5.10 -7.21 -8.27
C ILE A 58 -6.36 -6.78 -7.52
N LYS A 59 -7.05 -5.76 -8.05
CA LYS A 59 -8.31 -5.24 -7.50
C LYS A 59 -9.47 -5.46 -8.45
N GLU A 60 -10.69 -5.41 -7.93
CA GLU A 60 -11.94 -5.41 -8.73
C GLU A 60 -12.07 -4.16 -9.61
#